data_AF-A0A661FC84-F1
#
_entry.id   AF-A0A661FC84-F1
#
_cell.length_a   1.000
_cell.length_b   1.000
_cell.length_c   1.000
_cell.angle_alpha   90.00
_cell.angle_beta   90.00
_cell.angle_gamma   90.00
#
_symmetry.space_group_name_H-M   'P 1'
#
loop_
_entity.id
_entity.type
_entity.pdbx_description
1 polymer ?
#
loop_
_entity_poly.entity_id
_entity_poly.type
_entity_poly.pdbx_seq_one_letter_code
_entity_poly.pdbx_strand_id
1 'polypeptide(L)' 'MSDNGKFDAVIIGAGHNGLTTAAYLAQSGLKTLILERREVVGGCAVTEEI' A
#
# COMPACT_ATOMS: atom_id res chain seq x y z
N MET A 1 -1.28 25.33 12.19
CA MET A 1 -1.46 23.89 11.89
C MET A 1 -2.10 23.75 10.52
N SER A 2 -1.31 23.40 9.52
CA SER A 2 -1.82 22.89 8.25
C SER A 2 -0.75 21.99 7.63
N ASP A 3 -0.43 20.89 8.32
CA ASP A 3 0.26 19.78 7.64
C ASP A 3 -0.79 19.12 6.76
N ASN A 4 -0.92 19.64 5.55
CA ASN A 4 -1.72 19.05 4.50
C ASN A 4 -1.10 17.68 4.25
N GLY A 5 -1.64 16.63 4.89
CA GLY A 5 -1.01 15.33 5.13
C GLY A 5 -0.60 14.58 3.86
N LYS A 6 0.37 15.11 3.13
CA LYS A 6 0.93 14.61 1.89
C LYS A 6 1.58 13.26 2.17
N PHE A 7 1.42 12.37 1.21
CA PHE A 7 2.16 11.13 1.14
C PHE A 7 3.42 11.40 0.32
N ASP A 8 4.54 10.81 0.72
CA ASP A 8 5.80 10.86 -0.02
C ASP A 8 5.76 9.93 -1.24
N ALA A 9 4.97 8.84 -1.16
CA ALA A 9 4.73 7.94 -2.28
C ALA A 9 3.29 7.40 -2.27
N VAL A 10 2.72 7.27 -3.47
CA VAL A 10 1.41 6.62 -3.70
C VAL A 10 1.63 5.36 -4.53
N ILE A 11 1.18 4.22 -4.02
CA ILE A 11 1.28 2.91 -4.64
C ILE A 11 -0.13 2.49 -5.11
N ILE A 12 -0.26 2.08 -6.37
CA ILE A 12 -1.52 1.57 -6.93
C ILE A 12 -1.45 0.05 -7.01
N GLY A 13 -2.37 -0.62 -6.33
CA GLY A 13 -2.45 -2.07 -6.16
C GLY A 13 -1.83 -2.54 -4.84
N ALA A 14 -2.61 -3.23 -4.01
CA ALA A 14 -2.16 -3.86 -2.77
C ALA A 14 -1.89 -5.36 -2.95
N GLY A 15 -1.28 -5.73 -4.08
CA GLY A 15 -0.68 -7.05 -4.26
C GLY A 15 0.62 -7.21 -3.48
N HIS A 16 1.22 -8.41 -3.51
CA HIS A 16 2.49 -8.69 -2.81
C HIS A 16 3.57 -7.64 -3.16
N ASN A 17 3.71 -7.25 -4.43
CA ASN A 17 4.70 -6.25 -4.84
C ASN A 17 4.40 -4.87 -4.24
N GLY A 18 3.14 -4.41 -4.31
CA GLY A 18 2.76 -3.10 -3.78
C GLY A 18 2.94 -3.00 -2.28
N LEU A 19 2.56 -4.05 -1.55
CA LEU A 19 2.76 -4.16 -0.11
C LEU A 19 4.25 -4.19 0.26
N THR A 20 5.06 -4.99 -0.44
CA THR A 20 6.51 -5.05 -0.22
C THR A 20 7.19 -3.70 -0.48
N THR A 21 6.87 -3.04 -1.61
CA THR A 21 7.40 -1.71 -1.92
C THR A 21 7.01 -0.70 -0.85
N ALA A 22 5.74 -0.65 -0.46
CA ALA A 22 5.27 0.27 0.57
C ALA A 22 5.93 0.00 1.94
N ALA A 23 6.16 -1.27 2.29
CA ALA A 23 6.84 -1.64 3.52
C ALA A 23 8.29 -1.13 3.57
N TYR A 24 9.05 -1.28 2.48
CA TYR A 24 10.42 -0.77 2.41
C TYR A 24 10.47 0.77 2.43
N LEU A 25 9.56 1.44 1.73
CA LEU A 25 9.47 2.91 1.76
C LEU A 25 9.10 3.41 3.16
N ALA A 26 8.13 2.77 3.82
CA ALA A 26 7.76 3.10 5.20
C ALA A 26 8.91 2.84 6.18
N GLN A 27 9.67 1.75 5.99
CA GLN A 27 10.87 1.46 6.78
C GLN A 27 11.95 2.55 6.63
N SER A 28 12.04 3.19 5.47
CA SER A 28 12.93 4.34 5.25
C SER A 28 12.40 5.67 5.80
N GLY A 29 11.25 5.67 6.48
CA GLY A 29 10.63 6.85 7.09
C GLY A 29 9.69 7.63 6.18
N LEU A 30 9.36 7.11 4.99
CA LEU A 30 8.44 7.75 4.06
C LEU A 30 6.98 7.43 4.39
N LYS A 31 6.12 8.43 4.33
CA LYS A 31 4.68 8.28 4.51
C LYS A 31 4.04 7.81 3.20
N THR A 32 3.59 6.56 3.14
CA THR A 32 3.03 5.95 1.93
C THR A 32 1.49 5.86 1.96
N LEU A 33 0.87 5.95 0.78
CA LEU A 33 -0.54 5.62 0.56
C LEU A 33 -0.62 4.46 -0.45
N ILE A 34 -1.34 3.40 -0.10
CA ILE A 34 -1.63 2.30 -1.03
C ILE A 34 -3.11 2.35 -1.38
N LEU A 35 -3.44 2.27 -2.67
CA LEU A 35 -4.82 2.19 -3.15
C LEU A 35 -5.04 0.86 -3.85
N GLU A 36 -6.00 0.08 -3.37
CA GLU A 36 -6.42 -1.18 -3.97
C GLU A 36 -7.90 -1.08 -4.34
N ARG A 37 -8.26 -1.69 -5.46
CA ARG A 37 -9.65 -1.70 -5.95
C ARG A 37 -10.49 -2.72 -5.18
N ARG A 38 -9.89 -3.85 -4.81
CA ARG A 38 -10.57 -4.91 -4.04
C ARG A 38 -10.69 -4.51 -2.57
N GLU A 39 -11.70 -5.06 -1.91
CA GLU A 39 -11.86 -4.99 -0.46
C GLU A 39 -10.82 -5.84 0.31
N VAL A 40 -10.06 -6.67 -0.41
CA VAL A 40 -9.02 -7.56 0.13
C VAL A 40 -7.65 -7.24 -0.46
N VAL A 41 -6.64 -7.22 0.40
CA VAL A 41 -5.23 -7.03 0.03
C VAL A 41 -4.53 -8.38 -0.14
N GLY A 42 -3.44 -8.39 -0.90
CA GLY A 42 -2.61 -9.57 -1.19
C GLY A 42 -2.51 -9.91 -2.68
N GLY A 43 -3.40 -9.37 -3.51
CA GLY A 43 -3.40 -9.59 -4.96
C GLY A 43 -3.57 -11.08 -5.29
N CYS A 44 -2.65 -11.65 -6.07
CA CYS A 44 -2.67 -13.08 -6.41
C CYS A 44 -2.28 -14.01 -5.26
N ALA A 45 -1.86 -13.47 -4.11
CA ALA A 45 -1.51 -14.26 -2.93
C ALA A 45 -2.67 -14.39 -1.93
N VAL A 46 -3.87 -13.93 -2.29
CA VAL A 46 -5.07 -14.10 -1.45
C VAL A 46 -5.61 -15.52 -1.64
N THR A 47 -5.93 -16.17 -0.52
CA THR A 47 -6.76 -17.38 -0.51
C THR A 47 -8.22 -16.96 -0.34
N GLU A 48 -9.10 -17.40 -1.23
CA GLU A 48 -10.54 -17.15 -1.16
C GLU A 48 -11.26 -18.47 -0.86
N GLU A 49 -12.32 -18.41 -0.05
CA GLU A 49 -13.22 -19.54 0.14
C GLU A 49 -14.12 -19.68 -1.09
N ILE A 50 -14.43 -20.91 -1.51
CA ILE A 50 -15.20 -21.23 -2.71
C ILE A 50 -16.64 -21.60 -2.33
#